data_AF-A0A484B825-F1
#
_entry.id   AF-A0A484B825-F1
#
_cell.length_a   1.000
_cell.length_b   1.000
_cell.length_c   1.000
_cell.angle_alpha   90.00
_cell.angle_beta   90.00
_cell.angle_gamma   90.00
#
_symmetry.space_group_name_H-M   'P 1'
#
loop_
_entity.id
_entity.type
_entity.pdbx_description
1 polymer ?
#
loop_
_entity_poly.entity_id
_entity_poly.type
_entity_poly.pdbx_seq_one_letter_code
_entity_poly.pdbx_strand_id
1 'polypeptide(L)'
;MWRIVLLFAVLHSAYTNPITSCEKLESSLVREATTFGKRALIESVEVLQRIIDAAERLDPNEMDRIIFDEIATFIERASHKVDFEELNDLLIWLMDLLDLYYEEQEDDGLEINGSESLVDKLMRQFGFDTFEQSLERQLFTFLERTEDHIEAYLRRQNIKDSELPNWFTAFKDESDIEIKYLMLEDIIEDLEC
;
A
#
# COMPACT_ATOMS: atom_id res chain seq x y z
N MET A 1 11.20 -18.34 17.81
CA MET A 1 11.35 -19.22 16.62
C MET A 1 10.20 -20.23 16.45
N TRP A 2 8.99 -19.94 16.96
CA TRP A 2 7.79 -20.78 16.73
C TRP A 2 6.65 -19.99 16.06
N ARG A 3 6.74 -18.65 16.07
CA ARG A 3 5.86 -17.73 15.32
C ARG A 3 6.04 -17.82 13.80
N ILE A 4 7.25 -18.12 13.31
CA ILE A 4 7.50 -18.33 11.87
C ILE A 4 6.85 -19.65 11.39
N VAL A 5 6.82 -20.68 12.22
CA VAL A 5 6.18 -21.97 11.88
C VAL A 5 4.64 -21.86 11.84
N LEU A 6 4.04 -21.03 12.70
CA LEU A 6 2.60 -20.75 12.66
C LEU A 6 2.20 -19.82 11.49
N LEU A 7 3.05 -18.85 11.13
CA LEU A 7 2.87 -18.05 9.91
C LEU A 7 2.95 -18.92 8.65
N PHE A 8 3.88 -19.87 8.59
CA PHE A 8 3.94 -20.83 7.49
C PHE A 8 2.80 -21.86 7.49
N ALA A 9 2.23 -22.22 8.64
CA ALA A 9 1.07 -23.13 8.69
C ALA A 9 -0.23 -22.44 8.22
N VAL A 10 -0.40 -21.14 8.51
CA VAL A 10 -1.52 -20.34 7.99
C VAL A 10 -1.33 -20.08 6.48
N LEU A 11 -0.10 -19.78 6.03
CA LEU A 11 0.23 -19.66 4.60
C LEU A 11 0.17 -21.01 3.83
N HIS A 12 0.54 -22.13 4.44
CA HIS A 12 0.40 -23.46 3.81
C HIS A 12 -1.04 -23.97 3.79
N SER A 13 -1.90 -23.55 4.72
CA SER A 13 -3.31 -23.90 4.70
C SER A 13 -4.06 -23.28 3.51
N ALA A 14 -3.60 -22.12 3.01
CA ALA A 14 -4.03 -21.53 1.74
C ALA A 14 -3.47 -22.29 0.52
N TYR A 15 -2.27 -22.87 0.61
CA TYR A 15 -1.70 -23.77 -0.41
C TYR A 15 -2.48 -25.09 -0.57
N THR A 16 -3.14 -25.57 0.49
CA THR A 16 -3.84 -26.87 0.48
C THR A 16 -5.33 -26.81 0.15
N ASN A 17 -5.94 -25.62 0.09
CA ASN A 17 -7.34 -25.50 -0.31
C ASN A 17 -7.40 -24.88 -1.71
N PRO A 18 -7.64 -25.69 -2.76
CA PRO A 18 -7.70 -25.15 -4.10
C PRO A 18 -8.77 -24.05 -4.19
N ILE A 19 -8.40 -22.85 -4.63
CA ILE A 19 -9.37 -21.86 -5.14
C ILE A 19 -10.04 -22.53 -6.36
N THR A 20 -11.30 -22.92 -6.20
CA THR A 20 -12.07 -23.71 -7.18
C THR A 20 -13.26 -22.96 -7.77
N SER A 21 -13.66 -21.83 -7.18
CA SER A 21 -14.80 -21.02 -7.62
C SER A 21 -14.39 -19.55 -7.70
N CYS A 22 -15.06 -18.80 -8.57
CA CYS A 22 -14.91 -17.35 -8.71
C CYS A 22 -15.09 -16.63 -7.35
N GLU A 23 -16.16 -16.95 -6.62
CA GLU A 23 -16.43 -16.40 -5.27
C GLU A 23 -15.29 -16.64 -4.26
N LYS A 24 -14.57 -17.77 -4.37
CA LYS A 24 -13.41 -18.06 -3.51
C LYS A 24 -12.16 -17.28 -3.92
N LEU A 25 -12.04 -16.94 -5.21
CA LEU A 25 -10.97 -16.07 -5.70
C LEU A 25 -11.23 -14.65 -5.22
N GLU A 26 -12.41 -14.11 -5.52
CA GLU A 26 -12.87 -12.79 -5.10
C GLU A 26 -12.68 -12.57 -3.59
N SER A 27 -13.21 -13.46 -2.75
CA SER A 27 -13.06 -13.35 -1.29
C SER A 27 -11.62 -13.48 -0.80
N SER A 28 -10.74 -14.20 -1.51
CA SER A 28 -9.31 -14.25 -1.18
C SER A 28 -8.61 -12.94 -1.54
N LEU A 29 -8.90 -12.40 -2.72
CA LEU A 29 -8.36 -11.12 -3.20
C LEU A 29 -8.74 -9.97 -2.28
N VAL A 30 -10.04 -9.81 -1.99
CA VAL A 30 -10.56 -8.77 -1.09
C VAL A 30 -9.92 -8.88 0.29
N ARG A 31 -9.80 -10.10 0.83
CA ARG A 31 -9.18 -10.32 2.14
C ARG A 31 -7.70 -9.92 2.15
N GLU A 32 -6.96 -10.25 1.09
CA GLU A 32 -5.54 -9.94 0.99
C GLU A 32 -5.31 -8.43 0.84
N ALA A 33 -6.05 -7.77 -0.05
CA ALA A 33 -6.04 -6.32 -0.21
C ALA A 33 -6.37 -5.61 1.12
N THR A 34 -7.45 -6.01 1.79
CA THR A 34 -7.83 -5.46 3.10
C THR A 34 -6.73 -5.65 4.15
N THR A 35 -6.08 -6.82 4.16
CA THR A 35 -5.04 -7.14 5.14
C THR A 35 -3.78 -6.31 4.90
N PHE A 36 -3.38 -6.16 3.64
CA PHE A 36 -2.27 -5.30 3.24
C PHE A 36 -2.57 -3.85 3.59
N GLY A 37 -3.70 -3.31 3.12
CA GLY A 37 -4.09 -1.92 3.34
C GLY A 37 -4.14 -1.54 4.82
N LYS A 38 -4.78 -2.36 5.67
CA LYS A 38 -4.81 -2.11 7.12
C LYS A 38 -3.43 -2.08 7.74
N ARG A 39 -2.54 -2.96 7.28
CA ARG A 39 -1.18 -3.03 7.80
C ARG A 39 -0.37 -1.80 7.37
N ALA A 40 -0.46 -1.43 6.09
CA ALA A 40 0.17 -0.23 5.56
C ALA A 40 -0.30 1.00 6.35
N LEU A 41 -1.61 1.19 6.50
CA LEU A 41 -2.20 2.31 7.24
C LEU A 41 -1.69 2.40 8.69
N ILE A 42 -1.66 1.28 9.42
CA ILE A 42 -1.17 1.24 10.81
C ILE A 42 0.31 1.62 10.86
N GLU A 43 1.14 1.02 10.01
CA GLU A 43 2.57 1.30 9.96
C GLU A 43 2.84 2.78 9.58
N SER A 44 2.05 3.36 8.65
CA SER A 44 2.08 4.79 8.29
C SER A 44 1.76 5.69 9.47
N VAL A 45 0.65 5.45 10.16
CA VAL A 45 0.22 6.24 11.32
C VAL A 45 1.29 6.21 12.42
N GLU A 46 1.89 5.04 12.69
CA GLU A 46 2.94 4.92 13.70
C GLU A 46 4.20 5.72 13.36
N VAL A 47 4.59 5.82 12.09
CA VAL A 47 5.73 6.62 11.64
C VAL A 47 5.39 8.10 11.67
N LEU A 48 4.28 8.49 11.05
CA LEU A 48 3.84 9.88 10.94
C LEU A 48 3.53 10.51 12.29
N GLN A 49 2.94 9.77 13.24
CA GLN A 49 2.71 10.27 14.60
C GLN A 49 4.03 10.64 15.30
N ARG A 50 5.10 9.85 15.10
CA ARG A 50 6.41 10.16 15.70
C ARG A 50 7.02 11.43 15.12
N ILE A 51 6.75 11.72 13.85
CA ILE A 51 7.16 12.94 13.16
C ILE A 51 6.39 14.14 13.74
N ILE A 52 5.07 14.04 13.86
CA ILE A 52 4.23 15.09 14.47
C ILE A 52 4.65 15.39 15.90
N ASP A 53 4.81 14.35 16.74
CA ASP A 53 5.24 14.51 18.14
C ASP A 53 6.60 15.22 18.28
N ALA A 54 7.47 15.11 17.27
CA ALA A 54 8.75 15.80 17.21
C ALA A 54 8.61 17.22 16.67
N ALA A 55 7.80 17.43 15.64
CA ALA A 55 7.54 18.72 15.01
C ALA A 55 6.91 19.73 15.99
N GLU A 56 5.95 19.29 16.82
CA GLU A 56 5.32 20.12 17.84
C GLU A 56 6.32 20.77 18.82
N ARG A 57 7.50 20.17 18.98
CA ARG A 57 8.56 20.64 19.88
C ARG A 57 9.55 21.59 19.23
N LEU A 58 9.45 21.80 17.91
CA LEU A 58 10.50 22.42 17.09
C LEU A 58 10.10 23.74 16.40
N ASP A 59 8.95 24.33 16.77
CA ASP A 59 8.41 25.60 16.24
C ASP A 59 8.56 25.72 14.70
N PRO A 60 7.86 24.88 13.93
CA PRO A 60 7.94 24.85 12.47
C PRO A 60 7.60 26.20 11.83
N ASN A 61 8.18 26.46 10.67
CA ASN A 61 7.83 27.62 9.84
C ASN A 61 6.41 27.45 9.23
N GLU A 62 5.89 28.47 8.56
CA GLU A 62 4.51 28.46 8.02
C GLU A 62 4.29 27.35 6.97
N MET A 63 5.27 27.08 6.11
CA MET A 63 5.16 26.03 5.09
C MET A 63 5.19 24.63 5.71
N ASP A 64 6.15 24.39 6.62
CA ASP A 64 6.26 23.11 7.34
C ASP A 64 4.99 22.83 8.16
N ARG A 65 4.35 23.88 8.73
CA ARG A 65 3.09 23.75 9.47
C ARG A 65 1.95 23.24 8.61
N ILE A 66 1.82 23.70 7.36
CA ILE A 66 0.78 23.24 6.44
C ILE A 66 0.91 21.72 6.24
N ILE A 67 2.12 21.24 5.98
CA ILE A 67 2.39 19.81 5.76
C ILE A 67 2.12 19.02 7.05
N PHE A 68 2.54 19.51 8.22
CA PHE A 68 2.26 18.83 9.49
C PHE A 68 0.77 18.82 9.84
N ASP A 69 0.00 19.86 9.50
CA ASP A 69 -1.44 19.90 9.72
C ASP A 69 -2.16 18.87 8.82
N GLU A 70 -1.73 18.69 7.57
CA GLU A 70 -2.24 17.64 6.67
C GLU A 70 -1.92 16.24 7.21
N ILE A 71 -0.67 16.00 7.65
CA ILE A 71 -0.27 14.73 8.29
C ILE A 71 -1.10 14.46 9.55
N ALA A 72 -1.32 15.48 10.39
CA ALA A 72 -2.13 15.34 11.60
C ALA A 72 -3.59 15.00 11.28
N THR A 73 -4.16 15.62 10.25
CA THR A 73 -5.52 15.34 9.78
C THR A 73 -5.62 13.91 9.24
N PHE A 74 -4.62 13.46 8.48
CA PHE A 74 -4.53 12.07 8.00
C PHE A 74 -4.54 11.08 9.16
N ILE A 75 -3.68 11.29 10.17
CA ILE A 75 -3.61 10.44 11.36
C ILE A 75 -4.96 10.40 12.09
N GLU A 76 -5.60 11.56 12.27
CA GLU A 76 -6.90 11.65 12.95
C GLU A 76 -7.93 10.78 12.24
N ARG A 77 -8.05 10.87 10.91
CA ARG A 77 -8.99 10.04 10.15
C ARG A 77 -8.61 8.56 10.19
N ALA A 78 -7.33 8.24 10.00
CA ALA A 78 -6.82 6.87 10.03
C ALA A 78 -6.96 6.17 11.40
N SER A 79 -7.08 6.94 12.49
CA SER A 79 -7.27 6.40 13.84
C SER A 79 -8.68 5.88 14.14
N HIS A 80 -9.66 6.17 13.28
CA HIS A 80 -11.05 5.73 13.44
C HIS A 80 -11.26 4.29 12.94
N LYS A 81 -12.42 3.69 13.20
CA LYS A 81 -12.73 2.34 12.68
C LYS A 81 -12.99 2.42 11.19
N VAL A 82 -11.95 2.15 10.41
CA VAL A 82 -11.98 2.16 8.95
C VAL A 82 -12.64 0.90 8.38
N ASP A 83 -13.67 1.08 7.55
CA ASP A 83 -14.21 0.00 6.70
C ASP A 83 -13.38 -0.20 5.43
N PHE A 84 -13.86 -0.93 4.41
CA PHE A 84 -13.03 -1.22 3.22
C PHE A 84 -12.96 -0.04 2.25
N GLU A 85 -14.07 0.67 2.05
CA GLU A 85 -14.15 1.83 1.16
C GLU A 85 -13.35 2.99 1.75
N GLU A 86 -13.54 3.25 3.05
CA GLU A 86 -12.79 4.26 3.79
C GLU A 86 -11.29 3.92 3.88
N LEU A 87 -10.92 2.63 3.79
CA LEU A 87 -9.52 2.20 3.76
C LEU A 87 -8.87 2.57 2.44
N ASN A 88 -9.58 2.41 1.33
CA ASN A 88 -9.03 2.76 0.02
C ASN A 88 -8.80 4.27 -0.08
N ASP A 89 -9.78 5.07 0.33
CA ASP A 89 -9.68 6.53 0.36
C ASP A 89 -8.49 7.01 1.21
N LEU A 90 -8.24 6.37 2.36
CA LEU A 90 -7.10 6.69 3.21
C LEU A 90 -5.77 6.28 2.58
N LEU A 91 -5.72 5.17 1.83
CA LEU A 91 -4.49 4.76 1.14
C LEU A 91 -4.17 5.69 -0.04
N ILE A 92 -5.19 6.14 -0.78
CA ILE A 92 -5.04 7.14 -1.83
C ILE A 92 -4.55 8.46 -1.23
N TRP A 93 -5.17 8.93 -0.14
CA TRP A 93 -4.72 10.16 0.50
C TRP A 93 -3.30 10.04 1.08
N LEU A 94 -2.92 8.86 1.58
CA LEU A 94 -1.54 8.60 1.97
C LEU A 94 -0.61 8.76 0.76
N MET A 95 -0.93 8.18 -0.40
CA MET A 95 -0.15 8.34 -1.62
C MET A 95 -0.03 9.80 -2.04
N ASP A 96 -1.13 10.55 -2.08
CA ASP A 96 -1.11 11.99 -2.40
C ASP A 96 -0.19 12.78 -1.45
N LEU A 97 -0.14 12.39 -0.17
CA LEU A 97 0.73 13.00 0.83
C LEU A 97 2.21 12.66 0.59
N LEU A 98 2.50 11.44 0.13
CA LEU A 98 3.84 11.03 -0.29
C LEU A 98 4.26 11.78 -1.57
N ASP A 99 3.37 11.94 -2.53
CA ASP A 99 3.68 12.62 -3.79
C ASP A 99 3.93 14.12 -3.57
N LEU A 100 3.14 14.77 -2.70
CA LEU A 100 3.39 16.15 -2.27
C LEU A 100 4.81 16.32 -1.70
N TYR A 101 5.31 15.32 -0.95
CA TYR A 101 6.66 15.32 -0.40
C TYR A 101 7.74 15.22 -1.48
N TYR A 102 7.47 14.53 -2.60
CA TYR A 102 8.42 14.35 -3.70
C TYR A 102 8.38 15.46 -4.75
N GLU A 103 7.22 16.09 -5.00
CA GLU A 103 7.12 17.24 -5.92
C GLU A 103 7.93 18.46 -5.41
N GLU A 104 8.03 18.65 -4.08
CA GLU A 104 8.91 19.68 -3.51
C GLU A 104 10.41 19.40 -3.71
N GLN A 105 10.83 18.14 -3.89
CA GLN A 105 12.23 17.79 -4.13
C GLN A 105 12.68 17.97 -5.59
N GLU A 106 11.76 17.91 -6.56
CA GLU A 106 12.11 18.07 -7.99
C GLU A 106 12.17 19.53 -8.47
N ASP A 107 11.48 20.47 -7.81
CA ASP A 107 11.51 21.92 -8.17
C ASP A 107 12.71 22.67 -7.54
N ASP A 108 13.55 21.98 -6.76
CA ASP A 108 14.71 22.55 -6.06
C ASP A 108 15.95 22.79 -6.96
N GLY A 109 15.69 23.14 -8.23
CA GLY A 109 16.60 23.87 -9.10
C GLY A 109 16.74 25.36 -8.72
N LEU A 110 16.01 25.82 -7.71
CA LEU A 110 16.11 27.16 -7.15
C LEU A 110 16.59 27.10 -5.71
N GLU A 111 17.90 27.25 -5.53
CA GLU A 111 18.56 27.57 -4.25
C GLU A 111 17.87 28.75 -3.55
N ILE A 112 16.83 28.50 -2.74
CA ILE A 112 16.31 29.46 -1.78
C ILE A 112 16.82 29.03 -0.41
N ASN A 113 18.04 29.46 -0.11
CA ASN A 113 18.64 29.50 1.24
C ASN A 113 18.79 28.15 1.97
N GLY A 114 19.52 27.18 1.42
CA GLY A 114 20.47 26.30 2.12
C GLY A 114 20.12 25.63 3.47
N SER A 115 18.86 25.61 3.90
CA SER A 115 18.39 24.95 5.11
C SER A 115 17.30 23.97 4.73
N GLU A 116 17.67 22.69 4.70
CA GLU A 116 16.77 21.53 4.62
C GLU A 116 15.50 21.76 5.49
N SER A 117 14.31 21.52 4.92
CA SER A 117 13.03 21.68 5.61
C SER A 117 13.02 20.89 6.93
N LEU A 118 12.26 21.37 7.93
CA LEU A 118 12.07 20.59 9.15
C LEU A 118 11.32 19.28 8.83
N VAL A 119 10.42 19.28 7.85
CA VAL A 119 9.71 18.09 7.38
C VAL A 119 10.72 17.05 6.89
N ASP A 120 11.61 17.42 5.95
CA ASP A 120 12.65 16.54 5.43
C ASP A 120 13.54 15.95 6.54
N LYS A 121 13.98 16.80 7.46
CA LYS A 121 14.81 16.37 8.59
C LYS A 121 14.11 15.32 9.42
N LEU A 122 12.84 15.54 9.76
CA LEU A 122 12.09 14.62 10.61
C LEU A 122 11.74 13.34 9.86
N MET A 123 11.31 13.41 8.60
CA MET A 123 11.07 12.24 7.74
C MET A 123 12.31 11.33 7.70
N ARG A 124 13.48 11.90 7.36
CA ARG A 124 14.74 11.17 7.32
C ARG A 124 15.15 10.64 8.71
N GLN A 125 15.04 11.46 9.75
CA GLN A 125 15.42 11.08 11.11
C GLN A 125 14.60 9.90 11.65
N PHE A 126 13.30 9.85 11.34
CA PHE A 126 12.41 8.78 11.79
C PHE A 126 12.40 7.56 10.85
N GLY A 127 13.22 7.60 9.79
CA GLY A 127 13.44 6.46 8.89
C GLY A 127 12.34 6.27 7.86
N PHE A 128 11.76 7.36 7.36
CA PHE A 128 10.69 7.33 6.38
C PHE A 128 11.09 6.57 5.10
N ASP A 129 12.28 6.81 4.55
CA ASP A 129 12.81 6.08 3.39
C ASP A 129 12.84 4.56 3.62
N THR A 130 13.15 4.13 4.86
CA THR A 130 13.18 2.70 5.21
C THR A 130 11.77 2.13 5.35
N PHE A 131 10.84 2.94 5.84
CA PHE A 131 9.43 2.60 5.92
C PHE A 131 8.82 2.43 4.52
N GLU A 132 9.10 3.35 3.60
CA GLU A 132 8.63 3.29 2.21
C GLU A 132 9.16 2.05 1.48
N GLN A 133 10.46 1.78 1.55
CA GLN A 133 11.05 0.55 1.01
C GLN A 133 10.44 -0.72 1.62
N SER A 134 9.98 -0.64 2.87
CA SER A 134 9.26 -1.74 3.53
C SER A 134 7.85 -1.89 3.00
N LEU A 135 7.12 -0.79 2.75
CA LEU A 135 5.81 -0.81 2.11
C LEU A 135 5.89 -1.36 0.68
N GLU A 136 6.83 -0.88 -0.12
CA GLU A 136 7.04 -1.32 -1.50
C GLU A 136 7.34 -2.83 -1.55
N ARG A 137 8.21 -3.33 -0.66
CA ARG A 137 8.48 -4.77 -0.56
C ARG A 137 7.24 -5.57 -0.14
N GLN A 138 6.42 -5.02 0.75
CA GLN A 138 5.18 -5.66 1.17
C GLN A 138 4.15 -5.69 0.03
N LEU A 139 4.04 -4.61 -0.75
CA LEU A 139 3.20 -4.50 -1.93
C LEU A 139 3.63 -5.54 -2.98
N PHE A 140 4.93 -5.64 -3.25
CA PHE A 140 5.48 -6.63 -4.17
C PHE A 140 5.14 -8.06 -3.74
N THR A 141 5.33 -8.38 -2.46
CA THR A 141 5.00 -9.70 -1.91
C THR A 141 3.49 -10.01 -2.00
N PHE A 142 2.64 -8.99 -1.85
CA PHE A 142 1.19 -9.12 -2.01
C PHE A 142 0.82 -9.40 -3.47
N LEU A 143 1.38 -8.65 -4.42
CA LEU A 143 1.13 -8.85 -5.85
C LEU A 143 1.58 -10.24 -6.32
N GLU A 144 2.76 -10.72 -5.90
CA GLU A 144 3.21 -12.08 -6.22
C GLU A 144 2.24 -13.17 -5.71
N ARG A 145 1.69 -13.01 -4.49
CA ARG A 145 0.71 -13.97 -3.95
C ARG A 145 -0.61 -13.93 -4.70
N THR A 146 -1.05 -12.72 -5.05
CA THR A 146 -2.24 -12.52 -5.87
C THR A 146 -2.08 -13.16 -7.25
N GLU A 147 -0.92 -13.00 -7.89
CA GLU A 147 -0.58 -13.69 -9.13
C GLU A 147 -0.71 -15.21 -9.00
N ASP A 148 -0.11 -15.80 -7.96
CA ASP A 148 -0.18 -17.23 -7.69
C ASP A 148 -1.64 -17.71 -7.54
N HIS A 149 -2.48 -16.92 -6.87
CA HIS A 149 -3.89 -17.22 -6.66
C HIS A 149 -4.70 -17.20 -7.96
N ILE A 150 -4.51 -16.18 -8.79
CA ILE A 150 -5.18 -16.04 -10.09
C ILE A 150 -4.69 -17.11 -11.07
N GLU A 151 -3.37 -17.37 -11.12
CA GLU A 151 -2.80 -18.40 -11.98
C GLU A 151 -3.34 -19.79 -11.62
N ALA A 152 -3.43 -20.10 -10.32
CA ALA A 152 -3.99 -21.36 -9.85
C ALA A 152 -5.47 -21.52 -10.22
N TYR A 153 -6.24 -20.44 -10.22
CA TYR A 153 -7.63 -20.43 -10.66
C TYR A 153 -7.72 -20.70 -12.18
N LEU A 154 -7.00 -19.93 -12.99
CA LEU A 154 -7.01 -20.04 -14.46
C LEU A 154 -6.61 -21.44 -14.94
N ARG A 155 -5.53 -22.00 -14.38
CA ARG A 155 -5.07 -23.36 -14.72
C ARG A 155 -6.12 -24.44 -14.47
N ARG A 156 -6.97 -24.26 -13.45
CA ARG A 156 -8.02 -25.24 -13.10
C ARG A 156 -9.28 -25.10 -13.94
N GLN A 157 -9.67 -23.88 -14.26
CA GLN A 157 -10.87 -23.65 -15.07
C GLN A 157 -10.67 -24.00 -16.55
N ASN A 158 -9.41 -24.12 -17.01
CA ASN A 158 -9.06 -24.43 -18.41
C ASN A 158 -9.76 -23.48 -19.40
N ILE A 159 -9.96 -22.22 -18.99
CA ILE A 159 -10.60 -21.18 -19.79
C ILE A 159 -9.54 -20.64 -20.74
N LYS A 160 -9.78 -20.81 -22.05
CA LYS A 160 -8.86 -20.39 -23.11
C LYS A 160 -9.33 -19.16 -23.87
N ASP A 161 -10.62 -18.80 -23.75
CA ASP A 161 -11.27 -17.72 -24.49
C ASP A 161 -12.09 -16.82 -23.54
N SER A 162 -11.43 -16.16 -22.59
CA SER A 162 -12.07 -15.11 -21.76
C SER A 162 -11.15 -13.92 -21.57
N GLU A 163 -11.72 -12.81 -21.09
CA GLU A 163 -10.98 -11.57 -20.81
C GLU A 163 -9.95 -11.76 -19.69
N LEU A 164 -10.27 -12.58 -18.66
CA LEU A 164 -9.40 -12.80 -17.50
C LEU A 164 -8.00 -13.39 -17.80
N PRO A 165 -7.81 -14.45 -18.63
CA PRO A 165 -6.48 -14.89 -19.09
C PRO A 165 -5.67 -13.83 -19.83
N ASN A 166 -6.32 -13.00 -20.65
CA ASN A 166 -5.64 -11.94 -21.40
C ASN A 166 -5.20 -10.82 -20.44
N TRP A 167 -6.10 -10.39 -19.56
CA TRP A 167 -5.78 -9.46 -18.47
C TRP A 167 -4.64 -10.01 -17.61
N PHE A 168 -4.69 -11.28 -17.20
CA PHE A 168 -3.67 -11.88 -16.34
C PHE A 168 -2.29 -11.94 -17.03
N THR A 169 -2.26 -12.13 -18.34
CA THR A 169 -1.00 -12.06 -19.10
C THR A 169 -0.42 -10.65 -19.06
N ALA A 170 -1.25 -9.63 -19.31
CA ALA A 170 -0.83 -8.23 -19.21
C ALA A 170 -0.38 -7.86 -17.79
N PHE A 171 -1.14 -8.28 -16.77
CA PHE A 171 -0.83 -8.06 -15.35
C PHE A 171 0.53 -8.67 -14.96
N LYS A 172 0.81 -9.89 -15.44
CA LYS A 172 2.08 -10.57 -15.17
C LYS A 172 3.27 -9.90 -15.86
N ASP A 173 3.07 -9.39 -17.07
CA ASP A 173 4.10 -8.72 -17.85
C ASP A 173 4.35 -7.27 -17.40
N GLU A 174 3.46 -6.69 -16.60
CA GLU A 174 3.65 -5.36 -16.00
C GLU A 174 4.76 -5.38 -14.93
N SER A 175 5.70 -4.46 -15.08
CA SER A 175 6.87 -4.29 -14.22
C SER A 175 6.74 -3.11 -13.26
N ASP A 176 5.91 -2.13 -13.62
CA ASP A 176 5.58 -1.00 -12.77
C ASP A 176 4.59 -1.43 -11.69
N ILE A 177 5.00 -1.31 -10.43
CA ILE A 177 4.25 -1.85 -9.30
C ILE A 177 2.95 -1.07 -9.04
N GLU A 178 2.94 0.22 -9.37
CA GLU A 178 1.79 1.11 -9.19
C GLU A 178 0.74 0.81 -10.25
N ILE A 179 1.14 0.75 -11.53
CA ILE A 179 0.26 0.35 -12.63
C ILE A 179 -0.32 -1.05 -12.35
N LYS A 180 0.52 -1.97 -11.87
CA LYS A 180 0.09 -3.32 -11.54
C LYS A 180 -0.92 -3.36 -10.40
N TYR A 181 -0.76 -2.53 -9.38
CA TYR A 181 -1.74 -2.39 -8.31
C TYR A 181 -3.08 -1.86 -8.84
N LEU A 182 -3.08 -0.82 -9.68
CA LEU A 182 -4.29 -0.27 -10.31
C LEU A 182 -5.02 -1.31 -11.17
N MET A 183 -4.28 -2.08 -11.97
CA MET A 183 -4.85 -3.19 -12.75
C MET A 183 -5.55 -4.24 -11.87
N LEU A 184 -5.06 -4.45 -10.64
CA LEU A 184 -5.66 -5.37 -9.69
C LEU A 184 -6.92 -4.79 -9.04
N GLU A 185 -6.99 -3.49 -8.79
CA GLU A 185 -8.21 -2.83 -8.33
C GLU A 185 -9.30 -2.96 -9.39
N ASP A 186 -9.00 -2.63 -10.64
CA ASP A 186 -9.92 -2.74 -11.77
C ASP A 186 -10.53 -4.15 -11.87
N ILE A 187 -9.70 -5.20 -11.78
CA ILE A 187 -10.21 -6.57 -11.92
C ILE A 187 -11.01 -7.03 -10.70
N ILE A 188 -10.75 -6.48 -9.50
CA ILE A 188 -11.53 -6.81 -8.30
C ILE A 188 -12.92 -6.19 -8.39
N GLU A 189 -13.04 -4.97 -8.92
CA GLU A 189 -14.32 -4.29 -9.16
C GLU A 189 -15.13 -4.96 -10.28
N ASP A 190 -14.45 -5.41 -11.34
CA ASP A 190 -15.07 -6.01 -12.52
C ASP A 190 -15.21 -7.55 -12.44
N LEU A 191 -14.81 -8.19 -11.33
CA LEU A 191 -14.91 -9.65 -11.19
C LEU A 191 -16.38 -10.10 -11.04
N GLU A 192 -17.08 -10.28 -12.16
CA GLU A 192 -18.44 -10.83 -12.14
C GLU A 192 -18.40 -12.35 -11.88
N CYS A 193 -18.66 -12.71 -10.62
CA CYS A 193 -19.13 -14.01 -10.20
C CYS A 193 -20.68 -14.02 -10.11
#